data_AF-A0A8J5LKL1-F1
#
_entry.id   AF-A0A8J5LKL1-F1
#
_cell.length_a   1.000
_cell.length_b   1.000
_cell.length_c   1.000
_cell.angle_alpha   90.00
_cell.angle_beta   90.00
_cell.angle_gamma   90.00
#
_symmetry.space_group_name_H-M   'P 1'
#
loop_
_entity.id
_entity.type
_entity.pdbx_description
1 polymer ?
#
loop_
_entity_poly.entity_id
_entity_poly.type
_entity_poly.pdbx_seq_one_letter_code
_entity_poly.pdbx_strand_id
1 'polypeptide(L)'
;MMEVTEEQRRRAEANRLAALEKRKRAAELADSRPWKLSRCPSIPCPKPVEPRAPPVSPFRVVLEICSADEFSAAPEPIQGSSFPGEAECLRIIENCVLSVVPFQPTLSQSGRMISVFKLLDYDLVSRCIKKLAVVELQEIPYTTRLVVKKFSQSVGIRWTPCMEGHHSEEQVDELLVKLPKTLRDSLLPFQLEGVRFALQRGGRCLIADEMGLGKTIQVVASSSYSLSMQLHYSR
;
A
#
# COMPACT_ATOMS: atom_id res chain seq x y z
N MET A 1 36.18 38.16 10.34
CA MET A 1 36.93 36.90 10.41
C MET A 1 37.30 36.69 11.87
N MET A 2 36.75 35.67 12.53
CA MET A 2 37.12 35.37 13.93
C MET A 2 38.46 34.63 13.89
N GLU A 3 39.52 35.31 14.28
CA GLU A 3 40.85 34.71 14.41
C GLU A 3 40.84 33.76 15.60
N VAL A 4 41.12 32.49 15.33
CA VAL A 4 41.28 31.46 16.38
C VAL A 4 42.46 31.87 17.23
N THR A 5 42.20 32.17 18.50
CA THR A 5 43.25 32.57 19.45
C THR A 5 44.34 31.50 19.55
N GLU A 6 45.60 31.94 19.64
CA GLU A 6 46.80 31.09 19.71
C GLU A 6 46.66 29.97 20.78
N GLU A 7 46.01 30.31 21.90
CA GLU A 7 45.70 29.41 23.01
C GLU A 7 44.78 28.25 22.61
N GLN A 8 43.76 28.50 21.78
CA GLN A 8 42.84 27.48 21.29
C GLN A 8 43.53 26.55 20.29
N ARG A 9 44.42 27.08 19.44
CA ARG A 9 45.22 26.28 18.51
C ARG A 9 46.17 25.34 19.26
N ARG A 10 46.84 25.84 20.30
CA ARG A 10 47.74 25.04 21.15
C ARG A 10 47.01 23.91 21.85
N ARG A 11 45.79 24.14 22.34
CA ARG A 11 44.94 23.11 22.95
C ARG A 11 44.51 22.04 21.95
N ALA A 12 44.15 22.44 20.73
CA ALA A 12 43.79 21.51 19.68
C ALA A 12 44.98 20.61 19.26
N GLU A 13 46.18 21.18 19.13
CA GLU A 13 47.40 20.43 18.81
C GLU A 13 47.81 19.48 19.94
N ALA A 14 47.74 19.92 21.20
CA ALA A 14 48.02 19.07 22.35
C ALA A 14 47.07 17.85 22.41
N ASN A 15 45.78 18.07 22.14
CA ASN A 15 44.78 16.98 22.13
C ASN A 15 45.01 16.01 20.96
N ARG A 16 45.42 16.53 19.80
CA ARG A 16 45.80 15.71 18.63
C ARG A 16 47.01 14.82 18.93
N LEU A 17 48.03 15.35 19.60
CA LEU A 17 49.23 14.58 19.98
C LEU A 17 48.93 13.50 21.01
N ALA A 18 48.11 13.80 22.03
CA ALA A 18 47.69 12.83 23.03
C ALA A 18 46.90 11.65 22.43
N ALA A 19 46.04 11.93 21.44
CA ALA A 19 45.30 10.89 20.73
C ALA A 19 46.21 9.95 19.91
N LEU A 20 47.25 10.50 19.27
CA LEU A 20 48.23 9.71 18.51
C LEU A 20 49.10 8.85 19.41
N GLU A 21 49.51 9.37 20.58
CA GLU A 21 50.29 8.60 21.54
C GLU A 21 49.48 7.42 22.12
N LYS A 22 48.20 7.64 22.43
CA LYS A 22 47.30 6.58 22.92
C LYS A 22 47.15 5.45 21.90
N ARG A 23 47.07 5.77 20.60
CA ARG A 23 47.03 4.78 19.52
C ARG A 23 48.35 4.02 19.37
N LYS A 24 49.50 4.69 19.51
CA LYS A 24 50.81 4.01 19.53
C LYS A 24 50.95 3.05 20.70
N ARG A 25 50.62 3.47 21.93
CA ARG A 25 50.65 2.59 23.10
C ARG A 25 49.73 1.37 22.96
N ALA A 26 48.55 1.55 22.36
CA ALA A 26 47.64 0.43 22.10
C ALA A 26 48.20 -0.56 21.05
N ALA A 27 48.90 -0.05 20.02
CA ALA A 27 49.57 -0.89 19.03
C ALA A 27 50.78 -1.64 19.62
N GLU A 28 51.59 -1.00 20.45
CA GLU A 28 52.72 -1.64 21.15
C GLU A 28 52.25 -2.72 22.14
N LEU A 29 51.11 -2.51 22.82
CA LEU A 29 50.51 -3.51 23.70
C LEU A 29 49.98 -4.74 22.92
N ALA A 30 49.54 -4.54 21.67
CA ALA A 30 49.07 -5.61 20.81
C ALA A 30 50.22 -6.48 20.29
N ASP A 31 51.40 -5.89 20.04
CA ASP A 31 52.57 -6.60 19.50
C ASP A 31 53.34 -7.41 20.57
N SER A 32 53.19 -7.06 21.85
CA SER A 32 53.90 -7.71 22.97
C SER A 32 53.23 -8.96 23.54
N ARG A 33 52.02 -9.37 23.08
CA ARG A 33 51.34 -10.56 23.61
C ARG A 33 51.29 -11.72 22.60
N PRO A 34 52.26 -12.64 22.62
CA PRO A 34 52.09 -13.93 21.94
C PRO A 34 51.13 -14.79 22.77
N TRP A 35 49.91 -14.98 22.28
CA TRP A 35 48.90 -15.81 22.94
C TRP A 35 49.33 -17.29 22.88
N LYS A 36 50.01 -17.80 23.92
CA LYS A 36 50.17 -19.24 24.14
C LYS A 36 48.96 -19.76 24.91
N LEU A 37 47.95 -20.24 24.18
CA LEU A 37 46.89 -21.08 24.73
C LEU A 37 47.48 -22.47 25.05
N SER A 38 47.42 -22.87 26.32
CA SER A 38 47.76 -24.22 26.77
C SER A 38 46.83 -25.24 26.11
N ARG A 39 47.44 -26.26 25.47
CA ARG A 39 46.72 -27.37 24.84
C ARG A 39 45.96 -28.17 25.91
N CYS A 40 44.63 -28.08 25.92
CA CYS A 40 43.78 -29.09 26.55
C CYS A 40 43.77 -30.37 25.69
N PRO A 41 43.69 -31.58 26.27
CA PRO A 41 43.59 -32.81 25.49
C PRO A 41 42.36 -32.79 24.58
N SER A 42 42.54 -33.22 23.34
CA SER A 42 41.52 -33.19 22.29
C SER A 42 40.35 -34.13 22.63
N ILE A 43 39.18 -33.55 22.89
CA ILE A 43 37.89 -34.22 22.76
C ILE A 43 37.60 -34.35 21.25
N PRO A 44 37.11 -35.49 20.73
CA PRO A 44 36.79 -35.63 19.32
C PRO A 44 35.78 -34.56 18.89
N CYS A 45 36.15 -33.71 17.93
CA CYS A 45 35.28 -32.68 17.38
C CYS A 45 34.02 -33.34 16.79
N PRO A 46 32.81 -32.91 17.18
CA PRO A 46 31.65 -33.10 16.32
C PRO A 46 31.93 -32.33 15.02
N LYS A 47 31.59 -32.94 13.88
CA LYS A 47 31.74 -32.32 12.56
C LYS A 47 31.15 -30.90 12.56
N PRO A 48 31.72 -29.93 11.81
CA PRO A 48 31.14 -28.60 11.70
C PRO A 48 29.70 -28.73 11.21
N VAL A 49 28.74 -28.49 12.09
CA VAL A 49 27.36 -28.24 11.68
C VAL A 49 27.42 -26.83 11.12
N GLU A 50 27.18 -26.68 9.81
CA GLU A 50 26.93 -25.37 9.20
C GLU A 50 26.01 -24.58 10.14
N PRO A 51 26.30 -23.29 10.42
CA PRO A 51 25.41 -22.50 11.25
C PRO A 51 24.06 -22.41 10.51
N ARG A 52 23.12 -23.27 10.90
CA ARG A 52 21.72 -23.15 10.53
C ARG A 52 21.32 -21.76 10.99
N ALA A 53 20.99 -20.89 10.05
CA ALA A 53 20.37 -19.62 10.36
C ALA A 53 19.28 -19.87 11.42
N PRO A 54 19.15 -19.02 12.46
CA PRO A 54 18.07 -19.18 13.42
C PRO A 54 16.76 -19.34 12.65
N PRO A 55 15.88 -20.28 13.03
CA PRO A 55 14.64 -20.49 12.30
C PRO A 55 13.90 -19.15 12.24
N VAL A 56 13.75 -18.63 11.02
CA VAL A 56 13.06 -17.36 10.80
C VAL A 56 11.66 -17.52 11.37
N SER A 57 11.34 -16.71 12.38
CA SER A 57 10.05 -16.80 13.04
C SER A 57 8.94 -16.39 12.07
N PRO A 58 7.79 -17.09 12.10
CA PRO A 58 6.75 -16.85 11.13
C PRO A 58 6.14 -15.46 11.34
N PHE A 59 5.82 -14.81 10.22
CA PHE A 59 5.19 -13.48 10.18
C PHE A 59 4.07 -13.45 9.14
N ARG A 60 3.14 -12.51 9.30
CA ARG A 60 2.04 -12.31 8.37
C ARG A 60 2.45 -11.25 7.34
N VAL A 61 2.04 -11.42 6.09
CA VAL A 61 2.12 -10.37 5.08
C VAL A 61 0.71 -9.99 4.69
N VAL A 62 0.39 -8.71 4.86
CA VAL A 62 -0.92 -8.16 4.53
C VAL A 62 -0.82 -7.40 3.22
N LEU A 63 -1.65 -7.78 2.25
CA LEU A 63 -1.78 -7.09 0.98
C LEU A 63 -2.95 -6.09 1.06
N GLU A 64 -2.69 -4.82 0.79
CA GLU A 64 -3.70 -3.76 0.86
C GLU A 64 -3.66 -2.88 -0.40
N ILE A 65 -4.82 -2.36 -0.81
CA ILE A 65 -4.89 -1.44 -1.95
C ILE A 65 -4.50 -0.04 -1.46
N CYS A 66 -3.48 0.56 -2.06
CA CYS A 66 -2.98 1.88 -1.69
C CYS A 66 -3.29 2.95 -2.73
N SER A 67 -3.51 2.58 -4.01
CA SER A 67 -3.91 3.51 -5.07
C SER A 67 -4.78 2.83 -6.14
N ALA A 68 -5.13 3.56 -7.20
CA ALA A 68 -5.99 3.04 -8.28
C ALA A 68 -5.33 1.89 -9.07
N ASP A 69 -4.00 1.87 -9.12
CA ASP A 69 -3.22 0.88 -9.88
C ASP A 69 -2.10 0.23 -9.04
N GLU A 70 -2.06 0.45 -7.73
CA GLU A 70 -1.03 -0.09 -6.83
C GLU A 70 -1.62 -0.73 -5.57
N PHE A 71 -0.88 -1.69 -5.04
CA PHE A 71 -1.13 -2.32 -3.75
C PHE A 71 0.17 -2.38 -2.94
N SER A 72 0.06 -2.36 -1.62
CA SER A 72 1.17 -2.53 -0.69
C SER A 72 1.20 -3.95 -0.13
N ALA A 73 2.40 -4.42 0.22
CA ALA A 73 2.63 -5.57 1.06
C ALA A 73 3.33 -5.12 2.35
N ALA A 74 2.65 -5.32 3.48
CA ALA A 74 3.13 -4.92 4.80
C ALA A 74 3.38 -6.17 5.68
N PRO A 75 4.57 -6.32 6.28
CA PRO A 75 4.82 -7.37 7.25
C PRO A 75 4.14 -7.04 8.60
N GLU A 76 3.51 -8.03 9.20
CA GLU A 76 2.85 -7.94 10.50
C GLU A 76 3.23 -9.09 11.42
N PRO A 77 3.26 -8.86 12.75
CA PRO A 77 3.49 -9.91 13.72
C PRO A 77 2.28 -10.86 13.80
N ILE A 78 2.57 -12.16 13.95
CA ILE A 78 1.57 -13.18 14.26
C ILE A 78 1.45 -13.30 15.79
N GLN A 79 0.23 -13.52 16.30
CA GLN A 79 0.02 -13.70 17.72
C GLN A 79 0.74 -14.97 18.20
N GLY A 80 1.65 -14.81 19.16
CA GLY A 80 2.36 -15.94 19.79
C GLY A 80 3.73 -16.30 19.18
N SER A 81 4.22 -15.57 18.17
CA SER A 81 5.59 -15.72 17.65
C SER A 81 6.45 -14.48 17.93
N SER A 82 7.77 -14.65 18.00
CA SER A 82 8.69 -13.52 17.99
C SER A 82 8.68 -12.87 16.60
N PHE A 83 8.56 -11.54 16.52
CA PHE A 83 8.59 -10.85 15.24
C PHE A 83 10.04 -10.59 14.78
N PRO A 84 10.44 -10.99 13.56
CA PRO A 84 11.81 -10.78 13.06
C PRO A 84 12.22 -9.31 12.93
N GLY A 85 11.24 -8.39 12.90
CA GLY A 85 11.44 -6.97 12.58
C GLY A 85 11.10 -6.67 11.12
N GLU A 86 10.60 -5.46 10.88
CA GLU A 86 10.06 -5.08 9.56
C GLU A 86 11.12 -5.15 8.45
N ALA A 87 12.35 -4.71 8.74
CA ALA A 87 13.45 -4.71 7.77
C ALA A 87 13.82 -6.12 7.29
N GLU A 88 13.94 -7.10 8.20
CA GLU A 88 14.27 -8.48 7.82
C GLU A 88 13.10 -9.15 7.08
N CYS A 89 11.86 -8.89 7.51
CA CYS A 89 10.67 -9.36 6.80
C CYS A 89 10.63 -8.83 5.37
N LEU A 90 10.89 -7.55 5.16
CA LEU A 90 10.96 -6.96 3.82
C LEU A 90 12.11 -7.53 3.00
N ARG A 91 13.27 -7.80 3.61
CA ARG A 91 14.39 -8.45 2.93
C ARG A 91 14.03 -9.86 2.44
N ILE A 92 13.24 -10.61 3.22
CA ILE A 92 12.74 -11.93 2.82
C ILE A 92 11.76 -11.81 1.65
N ILE A 93 10.82 -10.85 1.72
CA ILE A 93 9.86 -10.57 0.64
C ILE A 93 10.61 -10.16 -0.63
N GLU A 94 11.56 -9.24 -0.50
CA GLU A 94 12.43 -8.73 -1.56
C GLU A 94 13.14 -9.87 -2.30
N ASN A 95 13.85 -10.74 -1.58
CA ASN A 95 14.53 -11.90 -2.18
C ASN A 95 13.57 -12.84 -2.93
N CYS A 96 12.30 -12.88 -2.53
CA CYS A 96 11.28 -13.69 -3.17
C CYS A 96 10.73 -13.05 -4.45
N VAL A 97 10.48 -11.74 -4.44
CA VAL A 97 9.76 -11.04 -5.52
C VAL A 97 10.66 -10.32 -6.52
N LEU A 98 11.91 -10.00 -6.15
CA LEU A 98 12.89 -9.29 -7.00
C LEU A 98 13.13 -9.96 -8.36
N SER A 99 12.97 -11.28 -8.42
CA SER A 99 13.14 -12.03 -9.67
C SER A 99 12.01 -11.79 -10.69
N VAL A 100 10.90 -11.20 -10.25
CA VAL A 100 9.68 -11.05 -11.05
C VAL A 100 9.26 -9.60 -11.20
N VAL A 101 9.44 -8.78 -10.16
CA VAL A 101 9.02 -7.38 -10.13
C VAL A 101 10.08 -6.48 -9.49
N PRO A 102 10.18 -5.21 -9.92
CA PRO A 102 10.97 -4.21 -9.19
C PRO A 102 10.48 -4.09 -7.75
N PHE A 103 11.40 -4.11 -6.80
CA PHE A 103 11.10 -3.99 -5.37
C PHE A 103 11.65 -2.67 -4.85
N GLN A 104 10.82 -1.89 -4.17
CA GLN A 104 11.23 -0.67 -3.47
C GLN A 104 10.54 -0.61 -2.10
N PRO A 105 11.30 -0.67 -0.99
CA PRO A 105 10.74 -0.48 0.33
C PRO A 105 10.44 1.01 0.56
N THR A 106 9.26 1.32 1.06
CA THR A 106 8.79 2.66 1.38
C THR A 106 8.25 2.71 2.82
N LEU A 107 8.15 3.92 3.37
CA LEU A 107 7.57 4.12 4.69
C LEU A 107 6.09 4.51 4.52
N SER A 108 5.21 3.76 5.18
CA SER A 108 3.79 4.11 5.28
C SER A 108 3.59 5.39 6.10
N GLN A 109 2.41 6.02 5.98
CA GLN A 109 2.01 7.17 6.79
C GLN A 109 2.05 6.86 8.30
N SER A 110 1.87 5.60 8.68
CA SER A 110 1.96 5.10 10.05
C SER A 110 3.38 4.80 10.54
N GLY A 111 4.41 5.05 9.72
CA GLY A 111 5.81 4.77 10.07
C GLY A 111 6.23 3.29 9.96
N ARG A 112 5.37 2.42 9.42
CA ARG A 112 5.70 1.02 9.11
C ARG A 112 6.38 0.92 7.75
N MET A 113 7.38 0.06 7.62
CA MET A 113 7.98 -0.23 6.33
C MET A 113 7.08 -1.15 5.49
N ILE A 114 6.83 -0.75 4.25
CA ILE A 114 5.98 -1.47 3.30
C ILE A 114 6.71 -1.60 1.97
N SER A 115 6.22 -2.49 1.10
CA SER A 115 6.64 -2.56 -0.30
C SER A 115 5.44 -2.30 -1.19
N VAL A 116 5.60 -1.50 -2.25
CA VAL A 116 4.50 -1.10 -3.14
C VAL A 116 4.71 -1.73 -4.52
N PHE A 117 3.65 -2.30 -5.08
CA PHE A 117 3.66 -3.00 -6.36
C PHE A 117 2.47 -2.56 -7.23
N LYS A 118 2.59 -2.74 -8.55
CA LYS A 118 1.48 -2.51 -9.47
C LYS A 118 0.44 -3.63 -9.36
N LEU A 119 -0.83 -3.27 -9.42
CA LEU A 119 -1.96 -4.20 -9.33
C LEU A 119 -1.97 -5.24 -10.46
N LEU A 120 -1.33 -4.93 -11.59
CA LEU A 120 -1.10 -5.88 -12.69
C LEU A 120 -0.25 -7.08 -12.25
N ASP A 121 0.69 -6.87 -11.34
CA ASP A 121 1.62 -7.89 -10.87
C ASP A 121 1.11 -8.64 -9.64
N TYR A 122 -0.11 -8.35 -9.17
CA TYR A 122 -0.69 -8.93 -7.95
C TYR A 122 -0.64 -10.46 -7.94
N ASP A 123 -1.04 -11.10 -9.04
CA ASP A 123 -1.07 -12.57 -9.14
C ASP A 123 0.35 -13.18 -9.14
N LEU A 124 1.37 -12.43 -9.57
CA LEU A 124 2.76 -12.85 -9.54
C LEU A 124 3.34 -12.72 -8.13
N VAL A 125 3.15 -11.55 -7.50
CA VAL A 125 3.63 -11.25 -6.15
C VAL A 125 2.98 -12.18 -5.12
N SER A 126 1.65 -12.32 -5.13
CA SER A 126 0.92 -13.22 -4.22
C SER A 126 1.40 -14.67 -4.35
N ARG A 127 1.64 -15.15 -5.58
CA ARG A 127 2.16 -16.50 -5.84
C ARG A 127 3.59 -16.68 -5.33
N CYS A 128 4.43 -15.65 -5.43
CA CYS A 128 5.80 -15.71 -4.90
C CYS A 128 5.76 -15.78 -3.37
N ILE A 129 5.03 -14.88 -2.72
CA ILE A 129 4.94 -14.81 -1.26
C ILE A 129 4.32 -16.09 -0.68
N LYS A 130 3.29 -16.67 -1.33
CA LYS A 130 2.68 -17.97 -0.93
C LYS A 130 3.66 -19.15 -0.90
N LYS A 131 4.80 -19.08 -1.61
CA LYS A 131 5.82 -20.15 -1.59
C LYS A 131 6.67 -20.12 -0.31
N LEU A 132 6.66 -19.02 0.43
CA LEU A 132 7.44 -18.87 1.65
C LEU A 132 6.72 -19.60 2.79
N ALA A 133 7.30 -20.72 3.25
CA ALA A 133 6.74 -21.50 4.37
C ALA A 133 6.69 -20.74 5.70
N VAL A 134 7.45 -19.64 5.81
CA VAL A 134 7.51 -18.78 7.01
C VAL A 134 6.47 -17.65 6.99
N VAL A 135 5.70 -17.51 5.91
CA VAL A 135 4.76 -16.39 5.73
C VAL A 135 3.31 -16.86 5.75
N GLU A 136 2.51 -16.23 6.60
CA GLU A 136 1.05 -16.26 6.49
C GLU A 136 0.60 -15.11 5.57
N LEU A 137 0.02 -15.40 4.40
CA LEU A 137 -0.42 -14.35 3.49
C LEU A 137 -1.89 -13.99 3.71
N GLN A 138 -2.14 -12.72 4.03
CA GLN A 138 -3.48 -12.12 3.99
C GLN A 138 -3.66 -11.39 2.66
N GLU A 139 -4.46 -12.00 1.78
CA GLU A 139 -4.75 -11.47 0.45
C GLU A 139 -5.83 -10.39 0.48
N ILE A 140 -5.84 -9.55 -0.56
CA ILE A 140 -6.95 -8.64 -0.82
C ILE A 140 -8.18 -9.49 -1.15
N PRO A 141 -9.34 -9.27 -0.51
CA PRO A 141 -10.57 -9.98 -0.82
C PRO A 141 -10.89 -9.96 -2.32
N TYR A 142 -11.30 -11.11 -2.86
CA TYR A 142 -11.53 -11.28 -4.31
C TYR A 142 -12.46 -10.20 -4.89
N THR A 143 -13.56 -9.90 -4.20
CA THR A 143 -14.54 -8.89 -4.62
C THR A 143 -13.90 -7.52 -4.75
N THR A 144 -13.09 -7.11 -3.78
CA THR A 144 -12.38 -5.83 -3.80
C THR A 144 -11.41 -5.77 -4.97
N ARG A 145 -10.62 -6.83 -5.19
CA ARG A 145 -9.68 -6.90 -6.32
C ARG A 145 -10.39 -6.84 -7.67
N LEU A 146 -11.52 -7.52 -7.81
CA LEU A 146 -12.34 -7.50 -9.02
C LEU A 146 -12.86 -6.09 -9.31
N VAL A 147 -13.36 -5.40 -8.28
CA VAL A 147 -13.82 -4.02 -8.38
C VAL A 147 -12.67 -3.12 -8.81
N VAL A 148 -11.54 -3.11 -8.11
CA VAL A 148 -10.42 -2.22 -8.45
C VAL A 148 -9.86 -2.49 -9.84
N LYS A 149 -9.77 -3.76 -10.28
CA LYS A 149 -9.37 -4.10 -11.64
C LYS A 149 -10.34 -3.57 -12.71
N LYS A 150 -11.65 -3.61 -12.45
CA LYS A 150 -12.65 -3.02 -13.35
C LYS A 150 -12.55 -1.50 -13.37
N PHE A 151 -12.40 -0.88 -12.19
CA PHE A 151 -12.32 0.58 -12.07
C PHE A 151 -11.04 1.14 -12.70
N SER A 152 -9.89 0.49 -12.55
CA SER A 152 -8.64 0.97 -13.15
C SER A 152 -8.71 1.01 -14.68
N GLN A 153 -9.51 0.15 -15.31
CA GLN A 153 -9.81 0.17 -16.74
C GLN A 153 -10.75 1.32 -17.15
N SER A 154 -11.56 1.82 -16.21
CA SER A 154 -12.59 2.83 -16.46
C SER A 154 -12.18 4.27 -16.12
N VAL A 155 -11.07 4.46 -15.40
CA VAL A 155 -10.60 5.78 -14.89
C VAL A 155 -9.57 6.45 -15.83
N GLY A 156 -9.53 6.06 -17.11
CA GLY A 156 -8.71 6.73 -18.14
C GLY A 156 -9.26 8.10 -18.60
N ILE A 157 -8.66 8.67 -19.65
CA ILE A 157 -9.04 9.98 -20.25
C ILE A 157 -10.53 10.05 -20.62
N ARG A 158 -11.14 8.90 -20.94
CA ARG A 158 -12.57 8.76 -21.23
C ARG A 158 -13.18 7.81 -20.21
N TRP A 159 -14.05 8.34 -19.36
CA TRP A 159 -14.82 7.52 -18.43
C TRP A 159 -15.65 6.51 -19.21
N THR A 160 -15.34 5.24 -19.01
CA THR A 160 -16.06 4.14 -19.66
C THR A 160 -16.93 3.44 -18.61
N PRO A 161 -18.23 3.25 -18.86
CA PRO A 161 -19.14 2.67 -17.88
C PRO A 161 -18.68 1.29 -17.44
N CYS A 162 -18.50 1.05 -16.13
CA CYS A 162 -18.16 -0.28 -15.61
C CYS A 162 -19.32 -1.29 -15.74
N MET A 163 -20.53 -0.81 -16.08
CA MET A 163 -21.77 -1.58 -16.14
C MET A 163 -22.50 -1.26 -17.45
N GLU A 164 -23.04 -2.30 -18.08
CA GLU A 164 -23.98 -2.17 -19.18
C GLU A 164 -25.30 -1.53 -18.68
N GLY A 165 -25.94 -0.74 -19.52
CA GLY A 165 -27.21 -0.06 -19.20
C GLY A 165 -27.12 1.45 -19.05
N HIS A 166 -26.27 2.12 -19.84
CA HIS A 166 -26.40 3.56 -20.01
C HIS A 166 -27.49 3.89 -21.00
N HIS A 167 -28.34 4.84 -20.61
CA HIS A 167 -29.35 5.37 -21.50
C HIS A 167 -28.72 6.38 -22.44
N SER A 168 -29.12 6.36 -23.71
CA SER A 168 -28.81 7.43 -24.64
C SER A 168 -29.52 8.72 -24.20
N GLU A 169 -29.09 9.88 -24.71
CA GLU A 169 -29.72 11.16 -24.37
C GLU A 169 -31.22 11.14 -24.74
N GLU A 170 -31.59 10.50 -25.85
CA GLU A 170 -32.97 10.34 -26.29
C GLU A 170 -33.80 9.53 -25.29
N GLN A 171 -33.24 8.42 -24.79
CA GLN A 171 -33.89 7.59 -23.76
C GLN A 171 -34.05 8.37 -22.44
N VAL A 172 -33.07 9.20 -22.07
CA VAL A 172 -33.15 10.06 -20.89
C VAL A 172 -34.26 11.10 -21.05
N ASP A 173 -34.36 11.76 -22.20
CA ASP A 173 -35.40 12.76 -22.46
C ASP A 173 -36.80 12.12 -22.45
N GLU A 174 -36.98 10.91 -23.00
CA GLU A 174 -38.24 10.16 -22.88
C GLU A 174 -38.63 9.88 -21.42
N LEU A 175 -37.65 9.53 -20.58
CA LEU A 175 -37.87 9.29 -19.15
C LEU A 175 -38.22 10.56 -18.40
N LEU A 176 -37.59 11.70 -18.73
CA LEU A 176 -37.94 13.00 -18.16
C LEU A 176 -39.36 13.43 -18.51
N VAL A 177 -39.81 13.15 -19.74
CA VAL A 177 -41.19 13.45 -20.17
C VAL A 177 -42.22 12.66 -19.37
N LYS A 178 -41.87 11.45 -18.89
CA LYS A 178 -42.74 10.62 -18.04
C LYS A 178 -42.86 11.13 -16.61
N LEU A 179 -41.98 12.05 -16.16
CA LEU A 179 -42.09 12.63 -14.83
C LEU A 179 -43.38 13.46 -14.68
N PRO A 180 -44.03 13.43 -13.50
CA PRO A 180 -45.16 14.31 -13.21
C PRO A 180 -44.82 15.76 -13.52
N LYS A 181 -45.71 16.47 -14.22
CA LYS A 181 -45.48 17.86 -14.67
C LYS A 181 -45.11 18.77 -13.50
N THR A 182 -45.85 18.68 -12.39
CA THR A 182 -45.58 19.46 -11.17
C THR A 182 -44.17 19.25 -10.63
N LEU A 183 -43.65 18.02 -10.66
CA LEU A 183 -42.30 17.70 -10.21
C LEU A 183 -41.26 18.27 -11.18
N ARG A 184 -41.47 18.09 -12.48
CA ARG A 184 -40.58 18.58 -13.54
C ARG A 184 -40.45 20.11 -13.53
N ASP A 185 -41.58 20.80 -13.37
CA ASP A 185 -41.64 22.27 -13.35
C ASP A 185 -41.05 22.87 -12.06
N SER A 186 -40.93 22.06 -11.01
CA SER A 186 -40.30 22.46 -9.73
C SER A 186 -38.78 22.30 -9.72
N LEU A 187 -38.19 21.62 -10.72
CA LEU A 187 -36.74 21.40 -10.78
C LEU A 187 -36.03 22.63 -11.35
N LEU A 188 -34.97 23.08 -10.66
CA LEU A 188 -34.06 24.09 -11.17
C LEU A 188 -33.17 23.50 -12.30
N PRO A 189 -32.63 24.32 -13.21
CA PRO A 189 -31.83 23.82 -14.34
C PRO A 189 -30.66 22.91 -13.93
N PHE A 190 -29.92 23.27 -12.87
CA PHE A 190 -28.82 22.43 -12.37
C PHE A 190 -29.32 21.11 -11.74
N GLN A 191 -30.51 21.13 -11.14
CA GLN A 191 -31.13 19.92 -10.58
C GLN A 191 -31.56 18.98 -11.70
N LEU A 192 -32.06 19.52 -12.81
CA LEU A 192 -32.43 18.75 -13.99
C LEU A 192 -31.20 18.08 -14.63
N GLU A 193 -30.05 18.76 -14.68
CA GLU A 193 -28.78 18.15 -15.10
C GLU A 193 -28.36 17.00 -14.19
N GLY A 194 -28.49 17.15 -12.86
CA GLY A 194 -28.26 16.07 -11.89
C GLY A 194 -29.19 14.87 -12.12
N VAL A 195 -30.46 15.11 -12.41
CA VAL A 195 -31.43 14.06 -12.75
C VAL A 195 -31.07 13.38 -14.08
N ARG A 196 -30.71 14.14 -15.12
CA ARG A 196 -30.23 13.58 -16.40
C ARG A 196 -29.01 12.69 -16.19
N PHE A 197 -28.04 13.17 -15.43
CA PHE A 197 -26.84 12.42 -15.08
C PHE A 197 -27.15 11.09 -14.39
N ALA A 198 -28.12 11.11 -13.46
CA ALA A 198 -28.61 9.94 -12.77
C ALA A 198 -29.31 8.96 -13.73
N LEU A 199 -30.26 9.45 -14.53
CA LEU A 199 -31.04 8.65 -15.48
C LEU A 199 -30.14 7.99 -16.53
N GLN A 200 -29.16 8.72 -17.07
CA GLN A 200 -28.17 8.19 -18.00
C GLN A 200 -27.43 6.96 -17.45
N ARG A 201 -27.28 6.86 -16.12
CA ARG A 201 -26.59 5.78 -15.40
C ARG A 201 -27.55 4.74 -14.80
N GLY A 202 -28.83 4.78 -15.19
CA GLY A 202 -29.87 3.91 -14.65
C GLY A 202 -30.14 4.17 -13.17
N GLY A 203 -30.07 5.42 -12.72
CA GLY A 203 -30.28 5.85 -11.33
C GLY A 203 -29.08 5.66 -10.39
N ARG A 204 -27.95 5.15 -10.90
CA ARG A 204 -26.73 4.91 -10.11
C ARG A 204 -25.77 6.09 -10.23
N CYS A 205 -25.93 7.07 -9.36
CA CYS A 205 -25.05 8.23 -9.29
C CYS A 205 -24.83 8.68 -7.84
N LEU A 206 -23.75 9.44 -7.63
CA LEU A 206 -23.53 10.21 -6.41
C LEU A 206 -23.86 11.66 -6.72
N ILE A 207 -24.88 12.20 -6.06
CA ILE A 207 -25.25 13.62 -6.14
C ILE A 207 -24.69 14.31 -4.89
N ALA A 208 -23.61 15.07 -5.08
CA ALA A 208 -22.84 15.68 -3.99
C ALA A 208 -22.87 17.23 -4.03
N ASP A 209 -23.98 17.83 -4.48
CA ASP A 209 -24.17 19.28 -4.52
C ASP A 209 -24.10 19.91 -3.11
N GLU A 210 -23.86 21.22 -3.04
CA GLU A 210 -23.84 22.00 -1.80
C GLU A 210 -25.13 21.84 -0.95
N MET A 211 -24.99 22.05 0.36
CA MET A 211 -26.11 21.96 1.30
C MET A 211 -27.19 23.01 0.97
N GLY A 212 -28.47 22.65 1.14
CA GLY A 212 -29.60 23.56 0.86
C GLY A 212 -30.06 23.64 -0.60
N LEU A 213 -29.33 23.05 -1.56
CA LEU A 213 -29.70 23.07 -2.98
C LEU A 213 -30.81 22.08 -3.39
N GLY A 214 -31.53 21.47 -2.43
CA GLY A 214 -32.68 20.63 -2.74
C GLY A 214 -32.34 19.27 -3.37
N LYS A 215 -31.26 18.59 -2.96
CA LYS A 215 -30.90 17.25 -3.47
C LYS A 215 -32.02 16.22 -3.35
N THR A 216 -32.91 16.35 -2.36
CA THR A 216 -34.06 15.45 -2.18
C THR A 216 -34.98 15.42 -3.39
N ILE A 217 -35.26 16.58 -4.02
CA ILE A 217 -36.13 16.61 -5.21
C ILE A 217 -35.46 15.94 -6.41
N GLN A 218 -34.13 16.05 -6.54
CA GLN A 218 -33.37 15.34 -7.56
C GLN A 218 -33.45 13.82 -7.38
N VAL A 219 -33.36 13.33 -6.13
CA VAL A 219 -33.47 11.90 -5.81
C VAL A 219 -34.87 11.36 -6.12
N VAL A 220 -35.92 12.10 -5.77
CA VAL A 220 -37.31 11.71 -6.07
C VAL A 220 -37.55 11.65 -7.58
N ALA A 221 -37.11 12.67 -8.32
CA ALA A 221 -37.20 12.69 -9.77
C ALA A 221 -36.43 11.51 -10.42
N SER A 222 -35.21 11.25 -9.95
CA SER A 222 -34.39 10.14 -10.46
C SER A 222 -34.97 8.77 -10.12
N SER A 223 -35.61 8.61 -8.96
CA SER A 223 -36.18 7.34 -8.49
C SER A 223 -37.44 6.92 -9.27
N SER A 224 -38.12 7.86 -9.91
CA SER A 224 -39.30 7.58 -10.76
C SER A 224 -38.97 6.63 -11.93
N TYR A 225 -37.70 6.58 -12.33
CA TYR A 225 -37.18 5.60 -13.29
C TYR A 225 -37.34 4.15 -12.82
N SER A 226 -37.01 3.85 -11.55
CA SER A 226 -37.01 2.48 -11.02
C SER A 226 -38.42 1.89 -10.97
N LEU A 227 -39.43 2.72 -10.64
CA LEU A 227 -40.84 2.31 -10.69
C LEU A 227 -41.29 1.95 -12.11
N SER A 228 -40.80 2.65 -13.12
CA SER A 228 -41.16 2.40 -14.52
C SER A 228 -40.55 1.08 -15.05
N MET A 229 -39.37 0.68 -14.56
CA MET A 229 -38.75 -0.60 -14.91
C MET A 229 -39.39 -1.81 -14.21
N GLN A 230 -39.79 -1.69 -12.95
CA GLN A 230 -40.43 -2.80 -12.22
C GLN A 230 -41.79 -3.19 -12.81
N LEU A 231 -42.52 -2.24 -13.41
CA LEU A 231 -43.77 -2.51 -14.12
C LEU A 231 -43.55 -3.24 -15.45
N HIS A 232 -42.40 -3.07 -16.10
CA HIS A 232 -42.07 -3.78 -17.34
C HIS A 232 -41.50 -5.18 -17.11
N TYR A 233 -40.87 -5.45 -15.96
CA TYR A 233 -40.33 -6.77 -15.62
C TYR A 233 -41.35 -7.71 -14.94
N SER A 234 -42.53 -7.18 -14.56
CA SER A 234 -43.62 -7.95 -13.92
C SER A 234 -44.77 -8.31 -14.88
N ARG A 235 -44.52 -8.30 -16.19
CA ARG A 235 -45.42 -8.83 -17.24
C ARG A 235 -44.68 -9.86 -18.07
#